data_AF-A0A0G2UK95-F1
#
_entry.id   AF-A0A0G2UK95-F1
#
_cell.length_a   1.000
_cell.length_b   1.000
_cell.length_c   1.000
_cell.angle_alpha   90.00
_cell.angle_beta   90.00
_cell.angle_gamma   90.00
#
_symmetry.space_group_name_H-M   'P 1'
#
loop_
_entity.id
_entity.type
_entity.pdbx_description
1 polymer ?
#
loop_
_entity_poly.entity_id
_entity_poly.type
_entity_poly.pdbx_seq_one_letter_code
_entity_poly.pdbx_strand_id
1 'polypeptide(L)'
;HCSLPYEAFLQALHGFILVTTAQGRLVYVSENVAEYLGLSMVDVLQGDSFYDMVERSDVDIVKSNLDIENNSSSERSFICCMQTSKAFKLQHGSCCSM
;
A
#
# COMPACT_ATOMS: atom_id res chain seq x y z
N HIS A 1 -3.06 26.58 -16.60
CA HIS A 1 -3.20 25.18 -16.15
C HIS A 1 -3.88 25.21 -14.79
N CYS A 2 -5.19 24.91 -14.74
CA CYS A 2 -5.88 24.73 -13.47
C CYS A 2 -5.61 23.31 -13.01
N SER A 3 -4.61 23.12 -12.14
CA SER A 3 -4.48 21.88 -11.39
C SER A 3 -5.68 21.78 -10.44
N LEU A 4 -6.47 20.72 -10.58
CA LEU A 4 -7.47 20.37 -9.58
C LEU A 4 -6.75 20.21 -8.23
N PRO A 5 -7.34 20.69 -7.12
CA PRO A 5 -6.74 20.48 -5.80
C PRO A 5 -6.60 18.97 -5.56
N TYR A 6 -5.47 18.56 -4.99
CA TYR A 6 -5.14 17.15 -4.69
C TYR A 6 -6.29 16.41 -3.99
N GLU A 7 -6.98 17.09 -3.07
CA GLU A 7 -8.19 16.59 -2.39
C GLU A 7 -9.32 16.19 -3.35
N ALA A 8 -9.58 17.01 -4.37
CA ALA A 8 -10.60 16.72 -5.37
C ALA A 8 -10.21 15.53 -6.27
N PHE A 9 -8.91 15.30 -6.46
CA PHE A 9 -8.42 14.12 -7.18
C PHE A 9 -8.63 12.85 -6.35
N LEU A 10 -8.30 12.87 -5.05
CA LEU A 10 -8.56 11.72 -4.18
C LEU A 10 -10.05 11.38 -4.10
N GLN A 11 -10.92 12.39 -4.04
CA GLN A 11 -12.38 12.19 -4.02
C GLN A 11 -12.92 11.54 -5.31
N ALA A 12 -12.27 11.77 -6.45
CA ALA A 12 -12.64 11.16 -7.72
C ALA A 12 -12.05 9.75 -7.90
N LEU A 13 -11.02 9.39 -7.13
CA LEU A 13 -10.37 8.09 -7.18
C LEU A 13 -11.13 7.11 -6.28
N HIS A 14 -11.63 6.00 -6.85
CA HIS A 14 -12.15 4.88 -6.07
C HIS A 14 -11.02 4.02 -5.49
N GLY A 15 -10.11 4.66 -4.75
CA GLY A 15 -8.91 4.06 -4.20
C GLY A 15 -8.02 5.09 -3.53
N PHE A 16 -6.80 4.68 -3.24
CA PHE A 16 -5.79 5.52 -2.62
C PHE A 16 -4.49 5.46 -3.43
N ILE A 17 -3.59 6.40 -3.15
CA ILE A 17 -2.28 6.49 -3.80
C ILE A 17 -1.23 5.98 -2.81
N LEU A 18 -0.26 5.26 -3.35
CA LEU A 18 0.87 4.69 -2.64
C LEU A 18 2.11 4.86 -3.51
N VAL A 19 3.23 5.20 -2.88
CA VAL A 19 4.55 5.17 -3.51
C VAL A 19 5.46 4.28 -2.70
N THR A 20 6.13 3.36 -3.38
CA THR A 20 7.09 2.43 -2.81
C THR A 20 8.40 2.47 -3.60
N THR A 21 9.49 2.10 -2.95
CA THR A 21 10.72 1.69 -3.63
C THR A 21 10.52 0.36 -4.36
N ALA A 22 11.45 0.01 -5.26
CA ALA A 22 11.45 -1.29 -5.94
C ALA A 22 11.56 -2.48 -4.97
N GLN A 23 12.14 -2.26 -3.77
CA GLN A 23 12.27 -3.25 -2.72
C GLN A 23 11.03 -3.34 -1.81
N GLY A 24 9.95 -2.61 -2.11
CA GLY A 24 8.70 -2.66 -1.34
C GLY A 24 8.66 -1.72 -0.13
N ARG A 25 9.71 -0.95 0.16
CA ARG A 25 9.67 0.06 1.23
C ARG A 25 8.74 1.21 0.86
N LEU A 26 7.78 1.50 1.76
CA LEU A 26 6.84 2.60 1.61
C LEU A 26 7.53 3.96 1.75
N VAL A 27 7.18 4.87 0.84
CA VAL A 27 7.68 6.26 0.80
C VAL A 27 6.54 7.23 1.05
N TYR A 28 5.36 6.93 0.51
CA TYR A 28 4.19 7.80 0.61
C TYR A 28 2.91 6.98 0.53
N VAL A 29 1.88 7.45 1.24
CA VAL A 29 0.51 6.94 1.21
C VAL A 29 -0.43 8.15 1.32
N SER A 30 -1.52 8.18 0.55
CA SER A 30 -2.52 9.25 0.66
C SER A 30 -3.35 9.14 1.94
N GLU A 31 -3.86 10.26 2.43
CA GLU A 31 -4.60 10.31 3.70
C GLU A 31 -5.87 9.45 3.70
N ASN A 32 -6.53 9.29 2.54
CA ASN A 32 -7.75 8.50 2.39
C ASN A 32 -7.54 6.98 2.50
N VAL A 33 -6.31 6.48 2.70
CA VAL A 33 -6.03 5.04 2.87
C VAL A 33 -6.83 4.42 4.02
N ALA A 34 -7.15 5.21 5.05
CA ALA A 34 -7.92 4.76 6.20
C ALA A 34 -9.33 4.29 5.82
N GLU A 35 -9.91 4.84 4.76
CA GLU A 35 -11.24 4.45 4.26
C GLU A 35 -11.23 3.06 3.61
N TYR A 36 -10.08 2.62 3.10
CA TYR A 36 -9.93 1.35 2.37
C TYR A 36 -9.37 0.23 3.25
N LEU A 37 -8.36 0.53 4.07
CA LEU A 37 -7.64 -0.48 4.86
C LEU A 37 -8.03 -0.46 6.35
N GLY A 38 -8.66 0.61 6.83
CA GLY A 38 -8.99 0.81 8.24
C GLY A 38 -7.79 1.09 9.13
N LEU A 39 -6.67 1.55 8.55
CA LEU A 39 -5.44 1.95 9.23
C LEU A 39 -5.13 3.41 8.87
N SER A 40 -4.59 4.19 9.81
CA SER A 40 -4.19 5.56 9.50
C SER A 40 -2.99 5.58 8.54
N MET A 41 -2.84 6.66 7.77
CA MET A 41 -1.66 6.87 6.93
C MET A 41 -0.35 6.70 7.72
N VAL A 42 -0.32 7.17 8.97
CA VAL A 42 0.85 7.06 9.84
C VAL A 42 1.13 5.60 10.21
N ASP A 43 0.11 4.83 10.59
CA ASP A 43 0.28 3.41 10.93
C ASP A 43 0.78 2.60 9.73
N VAL A 44 0.27 2.91 8.53
CA VAL A 44 0.70 2.26 7.30
C VAL A 44 2.17 2.59 7.00
N LEU A 45 2.56 3.87 7.11
CA LEU A 45 3.95 4.30 6.86
C LEU A 45 4.95 3.82 7.92
N GLN A 46 4.48 3.50 9.12
CA GLN A 46 5.29 2.85 10.16
C GLN A 46 5.52 1.36 9.90
N GLY A 47 4.74 0.74 9.01
CA GLY A 47 4.98 -0.62 8.56
C GLY A 47 6.32 -0.74 7.81
N ASP A 48 6.95 -1.91 7.89
CA ASP A 48 8.27 -2.14 7.30
C ASP A 48 8.20 -2.21 5.76
N SER A 49 7.14 -2.82 5.21
CA SER A 49 7.03 -3.01 3.76
C SER A 49 5.58 -3.05 3.24
N PHE A 50 5.41 -2.67 1.97
CA PHE A 50 4.19 -2.93 1.20
C PHE A 50 3.78 -4.41 1.23
N TYR A 51 4.76 -5.33 1.29
CA TYR A 51 4.48 -6.76 1.31
C TYR A 51 3.74 -7.22 2.57
N ASP A 52 3.86 -6.50 3.69
CA ASP A 52 3.14 -6.83 4.93
C ASP A 52 1.63 -6.55 4.79
N MET A 53 1.28 -5.64 3.87
CA MET A 53 -0.10 -5.28 3.56
C MET A 53 -0.73 -6.21 2.53
N VAL A 54 0.03 -7.11 1.92
CA VAL A 54 -0.43 -8.02 0.86
C VAL A 54 -0.65 -9.43 1.45
N GLU A 55 -1.64 -10.16 0.95
CA GLU A 55 -1.79 -11.57 1.34
C GLU A 55 -0.59 -12.41 0.85
N ARG A 56 -0.15 -13.36 1.68
CA ARG A 56 1.08 -14.13 1.40
C ARG A 56 1.05 -14.87 0.06
N SER A 57 -0.13 -15.26 -0.43
CA SER A 57 -0.28 -15.91 -1.74
C SER A 57 0.10 -15.02 -2.91
N ASP A 58 0.04 -13.70 -2.73
CA ASP A 58 0.15 -12.73 -3.82
C ASP A 58 1.48 -11.97 -3.79
N VAL A 59 2.30 -12.16 -2.75
CA VAL A 59 3.58 -11.48 -2.56
C VAL A 59 4.52 -11.68 -3.76
N ASP A 60 4.58 -12.88 -4.33
CA ASP A 60 5.47 -13.17 -5.47
C ASP A 60 5.01 -12.45 -6.75
N ILE A 61 3.71 -12.31 -6.95
CA ILE A 61 3.13 -11.55 -8.07
C ILE A 61 3.53 -10.08 -7.92
N VAL A 62 3.38 -9.52 -6.72
CA VAL A 62 3.74 -8.12 -6.44
C VAL A 62 5.23 -7.89 -6.62
N LYS A 63 6.10 -8.77 -6.10
CA LYS A 63 7.56 -8.67 -6.25
C LYS A 63 7.97 -8.65 -7.72
N SER A 64 7.41 -9.57 -8.51
CA SER A 64 7.68 -9.64 -9.95
C SER A 64 7.26 -8.35 -10.67
N ASN A 65 6.17 -7.71 -10.22
CA ASN A 65 5.70 -6.44 -10.76
C ASN A 65 6.45 -5.22 -10.24
N LEU A 66 7.18 -5.29 -9.13
CA LEU A 66 8.05 -4.21 -8.65
C LEU A 66 9.50 -4.34 -9.15
N ASP A 67 9.88 -5.48 -9.70
CA ASP A 67 11.22 -5.72 -10.25
C ASP A 67 11.45 -4.89 -11.52
N ILE A 68 12.24 -3.82 -11.39
CA ILE A 68 12.52 -2.89 -12.49
C ILE A 68 13.43 -3.52 -13.56
N GLU A 69 14.31 -4.43 -13.17
CA GLU A 69 15.31 -5.00 -14.08
C GLU A 69 14.71 -6.04 -15.02
N ASN A 70 13.77 -6.85 -14.52
CA ASN A 70 13.16 -7.94 -15.28
C ASN A 70 11.93 -7.53 -16.10
N ASN A 71 11.50 -6.28 -16.04
CA ASN A 71 10.29 -5.81 -16.74
C ASN A 71 10.56 -4.49 -17.46
N SER A 72 10.56 -4.53 -18.78
CA SER A 72 10.84 -3.39 -19.65
C SER A 72 9.70 -2.36 -19.75
N SER A 73 8.52 -2.66 -19.18
CA SER A 73 7.39 -1.74 -19.19
C SER A 73 7.50 -0.70 -18.06
N SER A 74 7.40 0.57 -18.44
CA SER A 74 7.33 1.72 -17.52
C SER A 74 6.01 1.80 -16.76
N GLU A 75 4.95 1.18 -17.28
CA GLU A 75 3.63 1.11 -16.65
C GLU A 75 3.24 -0.34 -16.41
N ARG A 76 2.71 -0.63 -15.22
CA ARG A 76 2.37 -1.99 -14.79
C ARG A 76 1.06 -1.98 -14.04
N SER A 77 0.26 -3.02 -14.26
CA SER A 77 -0.99 -3.25 -13.56
C SER A 77 -1.07 -4.71 -13.13
N PHE A 78 -1.50 -4.93 -11.89
CA PHE A 78 -1.69 -6.25 -11.31
C PHE A 78 -2.84 -6.20 -10.30
N ILE A 79 -3.34 -7.37 -9.94
CA ILE A 79 -4.36 -7.55 -8.90
C ILE A 79 -3.70 -8.32 -7.77
N CYS A 80 -3.92 -7.86 -6.53
CA CYS A 80 -3.50 -8.58 -5.33
C CYS A 80 -4.53 -8.37 -4.21
N CYS A 81 -4.62 -9.34 -3.32
CA CYS A 81 -5.41 -9.25 -2.09
C CYS A 81 -4.61 -8.48 -1.03
N MET A 82 -5.25 -7.47 -0.42
CA MET A 82 -4.66 -6.70 0.67
C MET A 82 -5.21 -7.14 2.03
N GLN A 83 -4.33 -7.18 3.03
CA GLN A 83 -4.71 -7.37 4.42
C GLN A 83 -5.30 -6.07 4.98
N THR A 84 -6.50 -6.17 5.55
CA THR A 84 -7.15 -5.04 6.25
C THR A 84 -6.79 -5.03 7.73
N SER A 85 -7.11 -3.93 8.42
CA SER A 85 -6.81 -3.69 9.85
C SER A 85 -7.09 -4.86 10.80
N LYS A 86 -8.10 -5.70 10.53
CA LYS A 86 -8.40 -6.89 11.35
C LYS A 86 -7.32 -7.97 11.22
N ALA A 87 -6.78 -8.19 10.03
CA ALA A 87 -5.73 -9.16 9.77
C ALA A 87 -4.35 -8.62 10.19
N PHE A 88 -4.09 -7.33 9.97
CA PHE A 88 -2.80 -6.72 10.30
C PHE A 88 -2.55 -6.68 11.82
N LYS A 89 -3.56 -6.34 12.61
CA LYS A 89 -3.50 -6.36 14.09
C LYS A 89 -3.28 -7.75 14.65
N LEU A 90 -3.73 -8.81 13.99
CA LEU A 90 -3.49 -10.18 14.45
C LEU A 90 -2.04 -10.63 14.22
N GLN A 91 -1.34 -10.06 13.23
CA GLN A 91 0.06 -10.40 12.95
C GLN A 91 1.07 -9.52 13.71
N HIS A 92 0.71 -8.28 14.03
CA HIS A 92 1.59 -7.34 14.75
C HIS A 92 1.14 -6.99 16.18
N GLY A 93 -0.04 -7.45 16.62
CA GLY A 93 -0.68 -7.04 17.88
C GLY A 93 -0.45 -7.95 19.09
N SER A 94 0.76 -8.48 19.30
CA SER A 94 1.12 -9.15 20.56
C SER A 94 2.32 -8.49 21.24
N CYS A 95 2.20 -7.21 21.61
CA CYS A 95 3.14 -6.55 22.53
C CYS A 95 2.47 -5.56 23.50
N CYS A 96 1.24 -5.81 23.92
CA CYS A 96 0.64 -5.12 25.06
C CYS A 96 0.22 -6.12 26.13
N SER A 97 1.22 -6.74 26.75
CA SER A 97 1.10 -7.36 28.07
C SER A 97 2.08 -6.66 29.01
N MET A 98 1.63 -5.59 29.66
CA MET A 98 2.02 -5.19 31.02
C MET A 98 0.90 -4.36 31.63
#